data_AF-A0A3E2YT78-F1
#
_entry.id   AF-A0A3E2YT78-F1
#
_cell.length_a   1.000
_cell.length_b   1.000
_cell.length_c   1.000
_cell.angle_alpha   90.00
_cell.angle_beta   90.00
_cell.angle_gamma   90.00
#
_symmetry.space_group_name_H-M   'P 1'
#
loop_
_entity.id
_entity.type
_entity.pdbx_description
1 polymer ?
#
loop_
_entity_poly.entity_id
_entity_poly.type
_entity_poly.pdbx_seq_one_letter_code
_entity_poly.pdbx_strand_id
1 'polypeptide(L)'
;MPVLDVPLCYAGVELQTSTGLARLHAESSAVMLSGQQVAVLAVLITARGAPLSREAIWAAMPRGYRPPTAAQIGVVIANIRKKIGAARILTSADGWWMRDPIAPDPIDGTDVLSFGDLRLDVEHRYVLDGPARPIRLGPQEFAVLRVLVDARGVPRSRSRIWSSLPPDDRPATIAAVGVVIHHLRERLGRNRIVTGGGGWRLAGPARPRPGAAEWAGVRLERTTSEAWLAGRNAPVKLSPQQAEALQVLIDAQGEPRSGAQVRDGMSVRARPKDAVAVGSVISRLRRKVGRDRVATGSAGWWLTDPTEAPAPPGCSFAAVGDWIRIDGRAESTCGAVQSASR
;
A
#
# COMPACT_ATOMS: atom_id res chain seq x y z
N MET A 1 35.16 1.75 -22.12
CA MET A 1 34.52 0.58 -21.49
C MET A 1 35.60 -0.47 -21.37
N PRO A 2 35.92 -1.03 -20.20
CA PRO A 2 36.30 -2.42 -20.24
C PRO A 2 35.11 -3.14 -20.87
N VAL A 3 35.36 -3.91 -21.92
CA VAL A 3 34.36 -4.83 -22.46
C VAL A 3 34.00 -5.73 -21.29
N LEU A 4 32.83 -5.52 -20.67
CA LEU A 4 32.34 -6.48 -19.70
C LEU A 4 31.94 -7.69 -20.54
N ASP A 5 32.80 -8.70 -20.56
CA ASP A 5 32.51 -10.01 -21.17
C ASP A 5 31.35 -10.73 -20.45
N VAL A 6 30.88 -10.18 -19.34
CA VAL A 6 29.72 -10.64 -18.60
C VAL A 6 28.46 -9.96 -19.13
N PRO A 7 27.46 -10.72 -19.62
CA PRO A 7 26.20 -10.16 -20.07
C PRO A 7 25.44 -9.52 -18.90
N LEU A 8 24.80 -8.38 -19.17
CA LEU A 8 23.98 -7.68 -18.19
C LEU A 8 22.60 -8.31 -18.12
N CYS A 9 22.19 -8.77 -16.94
CA CYS A 9 20.91 -9.46 -16.74
C CYS A 9 19.98 -8.69 -15.79
N TYR A 10 18.76 -8.41 -16.25
CA TYR A 10 17.68 -7.92 -15.40
C TYR A 10 16.32 -8.13 -16.08
N ALA A 11 15.27 -8.41 -15.31
CA ALA A 11 13.90 -8.52 -15.83
C ALA A 11 13.68 -9.57 -16.93
N GLY A 12 14.43 -10.69 -16.89
CA GLY A 12 14.39 -11.71 -17.94
C GLY A 12 14.94 -11.21 -19.29
N VAL A 13 15.70 -10.12 -19.28
CA VAL A 13 16.48 -9.62 -20.42
C VAL A 13 17.96 -9.80 -20.09
N GLU A 14 18.67 -10.44 -21.01
CA GLU A 14 20.11 -10.59 -20.98
C GLU A 14 20.71 -9.81 -22.15
N LEU A 15 21.53 -8.81 -21.85
CA LEU A 15 22.15 -7.92 -22.84
C LEU A 15 23.64 -8.21 -22.92
N GLN A 16 24.09 -8.63 -24.10
CA GLN A 16 25.49 -8.79 -24.41
C GLN A 16 26.03 -7.50 -25.02
N THR A 17 26.72 -6.68 -24.23
CA THR A 17 27.10 -5.31 -24.63
C THR A 17 28.14 -5.24 -25.75
N SER A 18 28.93 -6.30 -25.95
CA SER A 18 29.93 -6.40 -27.02
C SER A 18 29.32 -6.66 -28.40
N THR A 19 28.28 -7.49 -28.46
CA THR A 19 27.63 -7.91 -29.71
C THR A 19 26.35 -7.12 -30.01
N GLY A 20 25.75 -6.50 -28.99
CA GLY A 20 24.47 -5.84 -29.08
C GLY A 20 23.27 -6.80 -29.13
N LEU A 21 23.50 -8.08 -28.87
CA LEU A 21 22.45 -9.10 -28.78
C LEU A 21 21.71 -8.97 -27.44
N ALA A 22 20.38 -8.85 -27.48
CA ALA A 22 19.52 -8.93 -26.31
C ALA A 22 18.67 -10.21 -26.37
N ARG A 23 18.83 -11.10 -25.40
CA ARG A 23 18.01 -12.32 -25.25
C ARG A 23 16.85 -12.04 -24.29
N LEU A 24 15.67 -12.48 -24.68
CA LEU A 24 14.42 -12.35 -23.92
C LEU A 24 14.02 -13.74 -23.44
N HIS A 25 14.27 -14.02 -22.16
CA HIS A 25 14.17 -15.37 -21.58
C HIS A 25 12.74 -15.91 -21.53
N ALA A 26 11.73 -15.04 -21.34
CA ALA A 26 10.34 -15.48 -21.27
C ALA A 26 9.77 -15.90 -22.65
N GLU A 27 10.34 -15.37 -23.73
CA GLU A 27 9.90 -15.59 -25.11
C GLU A 27 10.86 -16.47 -25.90
N SER A 28 11.95 -16.95 -25.29
CA SER A 28 13.02 -17.71 -25.95
C SER A 28 13.49 -17.06 -27.27
N SER A 29 13.55 -15.73 -27.30
CA SER A 29 13.85 -14.96 -28.51
C SER A 29 15.06 -14.05 -28.30
N ALA A 30 15.67 -13.61 -29.41
CA ALA A 30 16.80 -12.69 -29.36
C ALA A 30 16.63 -11.59 -30.40
N VAL A 31 17.03 -10.36 -30.05
CA VAL A 31 16.94 -9.19 -30.92
C VAL A 31 18.27 -8.45 -30.97
N MET A 32 18.59 -7.92 -32.15
CA MET A 32 19.79 -7.11 -32.36
C MET A 32 19.50 -5.64 -32.07
N LEU A 33 20.32 -5.04 -31.21
CA LEU A 33 20.22 -3.63 -30.83
C LEU A 33 21.37 -2.82 -31.44
N SER A 34 21.08 -1.57 -31.83
CA SER A 34 22.14 -0.65 -32.26
C SER A 34 22.98 -0.17 -31.07
N GLY A 35 24.18 0.37 -31.31
CA GLY A 35 25.06 0.84 -30.21
C GLY A 35 24.39 1.81 -29.23
N GLN A 36 23.55 2.73 -29.72
CA GLN A 36 22.78 3.63 -28.84
C GLN A 36 21.70 2.88 -28.03
N GLN A 37 21.04 1.90 -28.65
CA GLN A 37 20.03 1.07 -27.98
C GLN A 37 20.65 0.20 -26.89
N VAL A 38 21.82 -0.40 -27.17
CA VAL A 38 22.62 -1.16 -26.20
C VAL A 38 23.01 -0.28 -25.03
N ALA A 39 23.55 0.91 -25.30
CA ALA A 39 23.99 1.83 -24.25
C ALA A 39 22.83 2.29 -23.34
N VAL A 40 21.67 2.64 -23.92
CA VAL A 40 20.48 2.99 -23.11
C VAL A 40 19.98 1.79 -22.31
N LEU A 41 19.86 0.62 -22.93
CA LEU A 41 19.35 -0.57 -22.25
C LEU A 41 20.30 -1.02 -21.13
N ALA A 42 21.61 -0.94 -21.33
CA ALA A 42 22.61 -1.24 -20.31
C ALA A 42 22.47 -0.32 -19.08
N VAL A 43 22.25 0.98 -19.31
CA VAL A 43 21.99 1.95 -18.23
C VAL A 43 20.73 1.56 -17.45
N LEU A 44 19.63 1.22 -18.14
CA LEU A 44 18.39 0.83 -17.49
C LEU A 44 18.49 -0.52 -16.74
N ILE A 45 19.23 -1.50 -17.28
CA ILE A 45 19.51 -2.78 -16.60
C ILE A 45 20.32 -2.54 -15.32
N THR A 46 21.34 -1.70 -15.40
CA THR A 46 22.22 -1.37 -14.26
C THR A 46 21.45 -0.63 -13.16
N ALA A 47 20.48 0.20 -13.53
CA ALA A 47 19.62 0.92 -12.59
C ALA A 47 18.61 0.02 -11.85
N ARG A 48 18.48 -1.26 -12.22
CA ARG A 48 17.67 -2.28 -11.53
C ARG A 48 16.28 -1.80 -11.11
N GLY A 49 15.55 -1.25 -12.09
CA GLY A 49 14.17 -0.81 -11.90
C GLY A 49 14.00 0.56 -11.23
N ALA A 50 15.08 1.29 -10.94
CA ALA A 50 15.00 2.70 -10.56
C ALA A 50 14.64 3.56 -11.79
N PRO A 51 13.65 4.47 -11.69
CA PRO A 51 13.32 5.42 -12.74
C PRO A 51 14.47 6.39 -12.97
N LEU A 52 14.87 6.53 -14.24
CA LEU A 52 15.90 7.46 -14.67
C LEU A 52 15.30 8.52 -15.60
N SER A 53 15.58 9.78 -15.29
CA SER A 53 15.26 10.90 -16.16
C SER A 53 16.02 10.82 -17.48
N ARG A 54 15.53 11.55 -18.48
CA ARG A 54 16.19 11.69 -19.78
C ARG A 54 17.66 12.11 -19.64
N GLU A 55 17.90 13.10 -18.80
CA GLU A 55 19.19 13.72 -18.55
C GLU A 55 20.11 12.75 -17.81
N ALA A 56 19.58 12.00 -16.84
CA ALA A 56 20.33 10.98 -16.12
C ALA A 56 20.77 9.84 -17.05
N ILE A 57 19.87 9.36 -17.94
CA ILE A 57 20.22 8.34 -18.93
C ILE A 57 21.32 8.85 -19.86
N TRP A 58 21.14 10.05 -20.43
CA TRP A 58 22.13 10.65 -21.34
C TRP A 58 23.50 10.84 -20.66
N ALA A 59 23.51 11.29 -19.41
CA ALA A 59 24.72 11.52 -18.64
C ALA A 59 25.43 10.20 -18.26
N ALA A 60 24.68 9.12 -18.03
CA ALA A 60 25.21 7.80 -17.70
C ALA A 60 25.71 7.02 -18.93
N MET A 61 25.25 7.35 -20.13
CA MET A 61 25.70 6.69 -21.37
C MET A 61 27.20 6.91 -21.62
N PRO A 62 27.93 5.97 -22.24
CA PRO A 62 29.30 6.20 -22.67
C PRO A 62 29.36 7.24 -23.80
N ARG A 63 30.36 8.15 -23.75
CA ARG A 63 30.46 9.30 -24.67
C ARG A 63 30.34 8.94 -26.16
N GLY A 64 30.96 7.84 -26.59
CA GLY A 64 30.93 7.38 -28.00
C GLY A 64 29.57 6.89 -28.50
N TYR A 65 28.61 6.64 -27.59
CA TYR A 65 27.26 6.19 -27.93
C TYR A 65 26.18 7.21 -27.53
N ARG A 66 26.56 8.37 -26.99
CA ARG A 66 25.58 9.41 -26.63
C ARG A 66 24.97 9.99 -27.89
N PRO A 67 23.64 10.10 -27.96
CA PRO A 67 23.03 10.90 -29.01
C PRO A 67 23.42 12.38 -28.79
N PRO A 68 23.44 13.20 -29.86
CA PRO A 68 23.79 14.61 -29.79
C PRO A 68 23.09 15.40 -28.67
N THR A 69 21.83 15.07 -28.38
CA THR A 69 21.08 15.73 -27.30
C THR A 69 20.35 14.72 -26.41
N ALA A 70 20.14 15.09 -25.14
CA ALA A 70 19.33 14.31 -24.21
C ALA A 70 17.90 14.12 -24.73
N ALA A 71 17.35 15.07 -25.50
CA ALA A 71 16.01 14.98 -26.08
C ALA A 71 15.80 13.72 -26.95
N GLN A 72 16.86 13.22 -27.60
CA GLN A 72 16.81 12.03 -28.46
C GLN A 72 16.68 10.71 -27.70
N ILE A 73 16.89 10.69 -26.37
CA ILE A 73 16.75 9.47 -25.56
C ILE A 73 15.34 8.88 -25.67
N GLY A 74 14.30 9.72 -25.73
CA GLY A 74 12.92 9.24 -25.88
C GLY A 74 12.70 8.44 -27.17
N VAL A 75 13.35 8.84 -28.27
CA VAL A 75 13.29 8.13 -29.55
C VAL A 75 14.03 6.79 -29.47
N VAL A 76 15.21 6.77 -28.84
CA VAL A 76 15.97 5.53 -28.63
C VAL A 76 15.16 4.53 -27.80
N ILE A 77 14.53 4.98 -26.70
CA ILE A 77 13.67 4.15 -25.86
C ILE A 77 12.44 3.64 -26.63
N ALA A 78 11.79 4.48 -27.42
CA ALA A 78 10.66 4.05 -28.25
C ALA A 78 11.07 2.93 -29.22
N ASN A 79 12.25 3.02 -29.82
CA ASN A 79 12.78 1.99 -30.70
C ASN A 79 13.17 0.70 -29.96
N ILE A 80 13.71 0.82 -28.74
CA ILE A 80 13.95 -0.35 -27.89
C ILE A 80 12.62 -1.04 -27.56
N ARG A 81 11.59 -0.29 -27.14
CA ARG A 81 10.26 -0.82 -26.80
C ARG A 81 9.60 -1.54 -27.98
N LYS A 82 9.81 -1.09 -29.22
CA LYS A 82 9.36 -1.80 -30.42
C LYS A 82 10.04 -3.17 -30.60
N LYS A 83 11.31 -3.30 -30.20
CA LYS A 83 12.10 -4.52 -30.36
C LYS A 83 11.92 -5.53 -29.22
N ILE A 84 11.94 -5.07 -27.96
CA ILE A 84 11.88 -5.96 -26.78
C ILE A 84 10.50 -6.01 -26.12
N GLY A 85 9.54 -5.22 -26.60
CA GLY A 85 8.20 -5.13 -26.03
C GLY A 85 8.02 -3.93 -25.11
N ALA A 86 6.93 -3.19 -25.32
CA ALA A 86 6.63 -1.95 -24.60
C ALA A 86 6.37 -2.14 -23.10
N ALA A 87 5.99 -3.35 -22.67
CA ALA A 87 5.72 -3.69 -21.28
C ALA A 87 7.00 -3.89 -20.43
N ARG A 88 8.17 -4.03 -21.07
CA ARG A 88 9.45 -4.22 -20.37
C ARG A 88 10.09 -2.93 -19.90
N ILE A 89 9.87 -1.84 -20.63
CA ILE A 89 10.31 -0.51 -20.24
C ILE A 89 9.09 0.32 -19.87
N LEU A 90 9.05 0.66 -18.59
CA LEU A 90 8.01 1.43 -17.95
C LEU A 90 8.35 2.93 -18.07
N THR A 91 7.32 3.75 -18.22
CA THR A 91 7.42 5.23 -18.30
C THR A 91 6.62 5.85 -17.17
N SER A 92 7.14 6.93 -16.60
CA SER A 92 6.46 7.86 -15.69
C SER A 92 6.94 9.29 -15.92
N ALA A 93 6.39 10.22 -15.14
CA ALA A 93 6.93 11.58 -15.07
C ALA A 93 8.40 11.63 -14.60
N ASP A 94 8.86 10.64 -13.84
CA ASP A 94 10.25 10.52 -13.37
C ASP A 94 11.20 9.92 -14.42
N GLY A 95 10.67 9.56 -15.59
CA GLY A 95 11.42 8.98 -16.70
C GLY A 95 11.15 7.49 -16.89
N TRP A 96 12.20 6.72 -17.20
CA TRP A 96 12.08 5.33 -17.67
C TRP A 96 12.85 4.34 -16.79
N TRP A 97 12.33 3.13 -16.66
CA TRP A 97 12.99 2.02 -15.98
C TRP A 97 12.57 0.67 -16.55
N MET A 98 13.37 -0.35 -16.27
CA MET A 98 12.99 -1.73 -16.55
C MET A 98 12.00 -2.26 -15.52
N ARG A 99 10.97 -2.95 -15.99
CA ARG A 99 10.00 -3.65 -15.15
C ARG A 99 10.74 -4.63 -14.24
N ASP A 100 10.48 -4.57 -12.93
CA ASP A 100 10.99 -5.57 -11.99
C ASP A 100 10.28 -6.92 -12.26
N PRO A 101 11.02 -8.02 -12.54
CA PRO A 101 10.41 -9.33 -12.78
C PRO A 101 9.83 -9.93 -11.49
N ILE A 102 10.35 -9.52 -10.34
CA ILE A 102 9.89 -9.94 -9.03
C ILE A 102 9.10 -8.74 -8.51
N ALA A 103 7.79 -8.73 -8.75
CA ALA A 103 6.96 -7.99 -7.81
C ALA A 103 7.19 -8.68 -6.45
N PRO A 104 7.61 -7.98 -5.39
CA PRO A 104 7.49 -8.56 -4.06
C PRO A 104 6.04 -9.03 -3.92
N ASP A 105 5.83 -10.22 -3.36
CA ASP A 105 4.49 -10.64 -2.93
C ASP A 105 3.92 -9.49 -2.10
N PRO A 106 2.81 -8.86 -2.51
CA PRO A 106 2.50 -7.58 -1.92
C PRO A 106 1.37 -7.76 -0.90
N ILE A 107 1.60 -7.12 0.24
CA ILE A 107 0.60 -6.45 1.07
C ILE A 107 -0.02 -7.28 2.20
N ASP A 108 0.82 -7.75 3.13
CA ASP A 108 0.43 -7.98 4.55
C ASP A 108 1.26 -7.10 5.53
N GLY A 109 2.04 -6.15 5.01
CA GLY A 109 2.82 -5.21 5.83
C GLY A 109 1.99 -4.07 6.44
N THR A 110 2.51 -3.46 7.51
CA THR A 110 1.86 -2.43 8.33
C THR A 110 1.59 -1.08 7.63
N ASP A 111 2.21 -0.78 6.49
CA ASP A 111 2.14 0.54 5.81
C ASP A 111 1.41 0.51 4.47
N VAL A 112 0.13 0.10 4.50
CA VAL A 112 -0.71 -0.02 3.30
C VAL A 112 -1.78 1.05 3.29
N LEU A 113 -1.75 1.91 2.27
CA LEU A 113 -2.83 2.87 2.00
C LEU A 113 -3.82 2.24 1.04
N SER A 114 -5.12 2.45 1.24
CA SER A 114 -6.14 1.90 0.33
C SER A 114 -7.28 2.86 0.07
N PHE A 115 -7.86 2.79 -1.12
CA PHE A 115 -9.06 3.50 -1.53
C PHE A 115 -9.83 2.66 -2.55
N GLY A 116 -11.04 2.20 -2.22
CA GLY A 116 -11.70 1.27 -3.13
C GLY A 116 -10.99 -0.09 -3.12
N ASP A 117 -10.82 -0.66 -4.30
CA ASP A 117 -10.00 -1.86 -4.50
C ASP A 117 -8.52 -1.53 -4.75
N LEU A 118 -8.17 -0.23 -4.69
CA LEU A 118 -6.81 0.24 -4.86
C LEU A 118 -6.04 0.08 -3.54
N ARG A 119 -4.92 -0.63 -3.55
CA ARG A 119 -3.99 -0.77 -2.43
C ARG A 119 -2.62 -0.25 -2.84
N LEU A 120 -1.99 0.53 -1.99
CA LEU A 120 -0.67 1.14 -2.19
C LEU A 120 0.28 0.60 -1.14
N ASP A 121 1.37 0.00 -1.60
CA ASP A 121 2.55 -0.28 -0.81
C ASP A 121 3.44 0.97 -0.80
N VAL A 122 3.56 1.60 0.37
CA VAL A 122 4.31 2.86 0.56
C VAL A 122 5.81 2.64 0.44
N GLU A 123 6.30 1.51 0.92
CA GLU A 123 7.72 1.17 0.94
C GLU A 123 8.24 0.91 -0.48
N HIS A 124 7.50 0.11 -1.25
CA HIS A 124 7.96 -0.37 -2.55
C HIS A 124 7.35 0.41 -3.74
N ARG A 125 6.40 1.31 -3.49
CA ARG A 125 5.62 2.08 -4.50
C ARG A 125 4.86 1.20 -5.49
N TYR A 126 4.35 0.07 -5.02
CA TYR A 126 3.47 -0.79 -5.80
C TYR A 126 2.01 -0.45 -5.54
N VAL A 127 1.20 -0.63 -6.57
CA VAL A 127 -0.24 -0.44 -6.52
C VAL A 127 -0.93 -1.69 -7.00
N LEU A 128 -1.85 -2.23 -6.21
CA LEU A 128 -2.80 -3.25 -6.65
C LEU A 128 -4.15 -2.62 -6.89
N ASP A 129 -4.81 -3.05 -7.96
CA ASP A 129 -6.18 -2.70 -8.29
C ASP A 129 -7.00 -3.99 -8.41
N GLY A 130 -7.57 -4.45 -7.28
CA GLY A 130 -8.28 -5.73 -7.20
C GLY A 130 -7.37 -6.95 -7.42
N PRO A 131 -7.83 -8.00 -8.16
CA PRO A 131 -7.05 -9.21 -8.43
C PRO A 131 -5.97 -9.01 -9.52
N ALA A 132 -5.80 -7.76 -9.99
CA ALA A 132 -4.81 -7.46 -11.02
C ALA A 132 -3.39 -7.55 -10.46
N ARG A 133 -2.43 -7.80 -11.36
CA ARG A 133 -1.00 -7.81 -11.02
C ARG A 133 -0.56 -6.44 -10.45
N PRO A 134 0.39 -6.42 -9.50
CA PRO A 134 0.94 -5.20 -8.94
C PRO A 134 1.57 -4.29 -10.00
N ILE A 135 1.30 -3.00 -9.89
CA ILE A 135 1.80 -1.95 -10.77
C ILE A 135 2.80 -1.10 -9.98
N ARG A 136 4.08 -1.17 -10.33
CA ARG A 136 5.10 -0.29 -9.73
C ARG A 136 5.01 1.10 -10.33
N LEU A 137 4.85 2.13 -9.50
CA LEU A 137 4.80 3.53 -9.93
C LEU A 137 6.15 4.24 -9.77
N GLY A 138 6.35 5.31 -10.55
CA GLY A 138 7.44 6.27 -10.31
C GLY A 138 7.21 7.09 -9.02
N PRO A 139 8.25 7.72 -8.45
CA PRO A 139 8.14 8.60 -7.28
C PRO A 139 7.03 9.67 -7.39
N GLN A 140 7.01 10.47 -8.44
CA GLN A 140 6.01 11.52 -8.64
C GLN A 140 4.60 10.94 -8.83
N GLU A 141 4.48 9.85 -9.60
CA GLU A 141 3.21 9.14 -9.77
C GLU A 141 2.67 8.64 -8.44
N PHE A 142 3.52 7.99 -7.65
CA PHE A 142 3.16 7.47 -6.34
C PHE A 142 2.78 8.59 -5.38
N ALA A 143 3.55 9.66 -5.31
CA ALA A 143 3.29 10.80 -4.43
C ALA A 143 1.97 11.51 -4.79
N VAL A 144 1.71 11.73 -6.09
CA VAL A 144 0.42 12.30 -6.56
C VAL A 144 -0.73 11.36 -6.23
N LEU A 145 -0.58 10.05 -6.46
CA LEU A 145 -1.62 9.08 -6.14
C LEU A 145 -1.90 9.04 -4.63
N ARG A 146 -0.87 9.10 -3.78
CA ARG A 146 -1.02 9.17 -2.32
C ARG A 146 -1.87 10.36 -1.90
N VAL A 147 -1.60 11.55 -2.43
CA VAL A 147 -2.41 12.76 -2.18
C VAL A 147 -3.88 12.55 -2.58
N LEU A 148 -4.14 11.85 -3.68
CA LEU A 148 -5.51 11.55 -4.11
C LEU A 148 -6.20 10.48 -3.24
N VAL A 149 -5.45 9.49 -2.76
CA VAL A 149 -5.93 8.48 -1.79
C VAL A 149 -6.29 9.16 -0.47
N ASP A 150 -5.44 10.04 0.03
CA ASP A 150 -5.67 10.81 1.27
C ASP A 150 -6.83 11.79 1.14
N ALA A 151 -7.11 12.27 -0.07
CA ALA A 151 -8.28 13.10 -0.35
C ALA A 151 -9.61 12.33 -0.34
N ARG A 152 -9.58 10.98 -0.28
CA ARG A 152 -10.77 10.12 -0.10
C ARG A 152 -11.92 10.42 -1.08
N GLY A 153 -11.57 10.66 -2.35
CA GLY A 153 -12.55 10.95 -3.39
C GLY A 153 -13.02 12.41 -3.44
N VAL A 154 -12.54 13.29 -2.54
CA VAL A 154 -12.72 14.73 -2.65
C VAL A 154 -11.83 15.27 -3.78
N PRO A 155 -12.38 16.04 -4.74
CA PRO A 155 -11.57 16.68 -5.78
C PRO A 155 -10.44 17.54 -5.21
N ARG A 156 -9.23 17.35 -5.75
CA ARG A 156 -8.07 18.20 -5.47
C ARG A 156 -7.69 18.98 -6.72
N SER A 157 -7.62 20.30 -6.58
CA SER A 157 -7.14 21.17 -7.64
C SER A 157 -5.65 20.95 -7.89
N ARG A 158 -5.18 21.33 -9.08
CA ARG A 158 -3.77 21.22 -9.47
C ARG A 158 -2.81 21.84 -8.47
N SER A 159 -3.08 23.07 -8.01
CA SER A 159 -2.25 23.77 -7.03
C SER A 159 -2.27 23.08 -5.66
N ARG A 160 -3.42 22.52 -5.26
CA ARG A 160 -3.54 21.80 -3.98
C ARG A 160 -2.78 20.47 -4.00
N ILE A 161 -2.80 19.75 -5.11
CA ILE A 161 -1.97 18.55 -5.29
C ILE A 161 -0.50 18.94 -5.19
N TRP A 162 -0.03 19.87 -6.02
CA TRP A 162 1.37 20.28 -6.08
C TRP A 162 1.94 20.73 -4.72
N SER A 163 1.19 21.55 -4.00
CA SER A 163 1.59 22.05 -2.66
C SER A 163 1.60 20.98 -1.57
N SER A 164 0.85 19.88 -1.74
CA SER A 164 0.79 18.77 -0.79
C SER A 164 1.88 17.71 -1.04
N LEU A 165 2.65 17.82 -2.13
CA LEU A 165 3.72 16.87 -2.44
C LEU A 165 4.99 17.16 -1.62
N PRO A 166 5.70 16.12 -1.16
CA PRO A 166 7.06 16.25 -0.63
C PRO A 166 7.96 17.00 -1.62
N PRO A 167 8.90 17.84 -1.16
CA PRO A 167 9.79 18.60 -2.05
C PRO A 167 10.52 17.74 -3.08
N ASP A 168 11.02 16.58 -2.66
CA ASP A 168 11.83 15.68 -3.50
C ASP A 168 11.02 14.97 -4.61
N ASP A 169 9.73 14.75 -4.37
CA ASP A 169 8.80 14.10 -5.30
C ASP A 169 7.90 15.13 -6.03
N ARG A 170 8.21 16.42 -5.90
CA ARG A 170 7.39 17.48 -6.48
C ARG A 170 7.78 17.72 -7.93
N PRO A 171 6.83 17.67 -8.90
CA PRO A 171 7.11 18.08 -10.26
C PRO A 171 7.60 19.52 -10.31
N ALA A 172 8.51 19.83 -11.25
CA ALA A 172 9.14 21.15 -11.35
C ALA A 172 8.15 22.33 -11.46
N THR A 173 6.95 22.09 -12.00
CA THR A 173 5.91 23.11 -12.14
C THR A 173 4.55 22.58 -11.70
N ILE A 174 3.66 23.50 -11.28
CA ILE A 174 2.25 23.17 -11.00
C ILE A 174 1.60 22.54 -12.25
N ALA A 175 1.92 23.03 -13.44
CA ALA A 175 1.39 22.52 -14.70
C ALA A 175 1.74 21.04 -14.93
N ALA A 176 2.94 20.61 -14.56
CA ALA A 176 3.42 19.24 -14.74
C ALA A 176 2.60 18.20 -13.96
N VAL A 177 1.85 18.58 -12.92
CA VAL A 177 0.89 17.68 -12.24
C VAL A 177 -0.11 17.06 -13.24
N GLY A 178 -0.52 17.79 -14.28
CA GLY A 178 -1.41 17.26 -15.30
C GLY A 178 -0.79 16.10 -16.09
N VAL A 179 0.52 16.16 -16.33
CA VAL A 179 1.28 15.11 -17.02
C VAL A 179 1.39 13.86 -16.13
N VAL A 180 1.67 14.04 -14.83
CA VAL A 180 1.68 12.94 -13.86
C VAL A 180 0.32 12.23 -13.81
N ILE A 181 -0.78 12.98 -13.74
CA ILE A 181 -2.14 12.45 -13.75
C ILE A 181 -2.46 11.70 -15.05
N HIS A 182 -1.95 12.20 -16.19
CA HIS A 182 -2.11 11.52 -17.48
C HIS A 182 -1.44 10.14 -17.46
N HIS A 183 -0.19 10.04 -17.02
CA HIS A 183 0.51 8.75 -16.92
C HIS A 183 -0.13 7.80 -15.90
N LEU A 184 -0.60 8.31 -14.76
CA LEU A 184 -1.37 7.53 -13.80
C LEU A 184 -2.63 6.91 -14.43
N ARG A 185 -3.34 7.67 -15.28
CA ARG A 185 -4.52 7.14 -16.01
C ARG A 185 -4.17 6.09 -17.05
N GLU A 186 -3.02 6.20 -17.70
CA GLU A 186 -2.55 5.15 -18.63
C GLU A 186 -2.27 3.84 -17.88
N ARG A 187 -1.78 3.94 -16.64
CA ARG A 187 -1.38 2.79 -15.82
C ARG A 187 -2.52 2.15 -15.04
N LEU A 188 -3.33 2.96 -14.36
CA LEU A 188 -4.44 2.50 -13.51
C LEU A 188 -5.77 2.41 -14.27
N GLY A 189 -5.80 2.90 -15.51
CA GLY A 189 -7.02 3.06 -16.29
C GLY A 189 -7.69 4.41 -16.08
N ARG A 190 -8.25 4.95 -17.18
CA ARG A 190 -8.87 6.29 -17.20
C ARG A 190 -10.05 6.44 -16.23
N ASN A 191 -10.71 5.33 -15.91
CA ASN A 191 -11.88 5.32 -15.05
C ASN A 191 -11.52 5.47 -13.56
N ARG A 192 -10.27 5.23 -13.15
CA ARG A 192 -9.86 5.30 -11.73
C ARG A 192 -9.60 6.71 -11.22
N ILE A 193 -9.20 7.64 -12.10
CA ILE A 193 -9.00 9.06 -11.75
C ILE A 193 -9.96 9.90 -12.57
N VAL A 194 -10.97 10.47 -11.93
CA VAL A 194 -12.03 11.26 -12.57
C VAL A 194 -11.74 12.75 -12.43
N THR A 195 -12.01 13.50 -13.50
CA THR A 195 -11.99 14.96 -13.49
C THR A 195 -13.35 15.48 -13.02
N GLY A 196 -13.38 16.45 -12.12
CA GLY A 196 -14.61 17.10 -11.67
C GLY A 196 -14.38 18.05 -10.50
N GLY A 197 -15.31 18.97 -10.23
CA GLY A 197 -15.23 19.89 -9.07
C GLY A 197 -13.97 20.76 -9.04
N GLY A 198 -13.44 21.17 -10.20
CA GLY A 198 -12.23 22.00 -10.29
C GLY A 198 -10.90 21.24 -10.14
N GLY A 199 -10.91 19.91 -10.16
CA GLY A 199 -9.70 19.11 -9.98
C GLY A 199 -9.85 17.65 -10.36
N TRP A 200 -9.05 16.80 -9.72
CA TRP A 200 -9.08 15.35 -9.89
C TRP A 200 -9.42 14.64 -8.59
N ARG A 201 -10.11 13.52 -8.69
CA ARG A 201 -10.43 12.62 -7.58
C ARG A 201 -10.32 11.17 -8.01
N LEU A 202 -10.14 10.26 -7.05
CA LEU A 202 -10.30 8.83 -7.30
C LEU A 202 -11.78 8.48 -7.51
N ALA A 203 -12.01 7.50 -8.37
CA ALA A 203 -13.32 6.99 -8.75
C ALA A 203 -13.65 5.67 -8.04
N GLY A 204 -14.94 5.34 -8.08
CA GLY A 204 -15.53 4.25 -7.30
C GLY A 204 -16.09 4.77 -5.98
N PRO A 205 -16.97 3.99 -5.32
CA PRO A 205 -17.23 4.24 -3.92
C PRO A 205 -15.87 4.18 -3.22
N ALA A 206 -15.61 5.10 -2.29
CA ALA A 206 -14.55 4.84 -1.34
C ALA A 206 -14.93 3.52 -0.66
N ARG A 207 -14.38 2.38 -1.11
CA ARG A 207 -14.40 1.19 -0.28
C ARG A 207 -13.60 1.64 0.93
N PRO A 208 -14.20 1.66 2.12
CA PRO A 208 -13.43 1.99 3.29
C PRO A 208 -12.22 1.02 3.28
N ARG A 209 -11.07 1.44 3.82
CA ARG A 209 -10.13 0.48 4.42
C ARG A 209 -10.96 -0.59 5.14
N PRO A 210 -10.52 -1.84 5.36
CA PRO A 210 -11.24 -2.62 6.38
C PRO A 210 -11.52 -1.72 7.61
N GLY A 211 -12.76 -1.62 8.08
CA GLY A 211 -13.78 -0.62 7.73
C GLY A 211 -13.58 0.71 8.49
N ALA A 212 -14.10 1.85 8.02
CA ALA A 212 -14.51 2.95 8.94
C ALA A 212 -15.69 2.55 9.86
N ALA A 213 -15.96 1.26 9.95
CA ALA A 213 -16.83 0.69 10.95
C ALA A 213 -16.38 -0.72 11.36
N GLU A 214 -15.25 -1.27 10.87
CA GLU A 214 -14.80 -2.64 11.21
C GLU A 214 -13.36 -2.65 11.72
N TRP A 215 -13.19 -2.86 13.02
CA TRP A 215 -11.91 -3.05 13.69
C TRP A 215 -12.05 -4.24 14.65
N ALA A 216 -11.03 -5.10 14.75
CA ALA A 216 -11.09 -6.36 15.51
C ALA A 216 -12.25 -7.29 15.12
N GLY A 217 -12.66 -7.30 13.84
CA GLY A 217 -13.82 -8.05 13.38
C GLY A 217 -15.16 -7.55 13.94
N VAL A 218 -15.25 -6.29 14.39
CA VAL A 218 -16.49 -5.65 14.86
C VAL A 218 -16.92 -4.60 13.88
N ARG A 219 -17.94 -4.88 13.04
CA ARG A 219 -18.53 -3.96 12.07
C ARG A 219 -19.77 -3.22 12.60
N LEU A 220 -19.92 -1.90 12.42
CA LEU A 220 -21.15 -1.16 12.75
C LEU A 220 -21.89 -0.61 11.52
N GLU A 221 -23.18 -0.92 11.38
CA GLU A 221 -24.09 -0.27 10.43
C GLU A 221 -24.78 0.93 11.11
N ARG A 222 -24.37 2.14 10.75
CA ARG A 222 -24.79 3.37 11.45
C ARG A 222 -26.26 3.72 11.21
N THR A 223 -26.82 3.32 10.08
CA THR A 223 -28.22 3.63 9.72
C THR A 223 -29.22 2.81 10.54
N THR A 224 -28.91 1.53 10.80
CA THR A 224 -29.76 0.60 11.53
C THR A 224 -29.33 0.38 12.98
N SER A 225 -28.19 0.94 13.40
CA SER A 225 -27.56 0.69 14.71
C SER A 225 -27.31 -0.80 14.97
N GLU A 226 -26.88 -1.52 13.95
CA GLU A 226 -26.60 -2.95 14.01
C GLU A 226 -25.10 -3.23 13.99
N ALA A 227 -24.62 -3.94 15.00
CA ALA A 227 -23.22 -4.37 15.08
C ALA A 227 -23.08 -5.82 14.60
N TRP A 228 -22.27 -6.02 13.58
CA TRP A 228 -21.88 -7.30 13.01
C TRP A 228 -20.55 -7.75 13.62
N LEU A 229 -20.48 -8.98 14.09
CA LEU A 229 -19.29 -9.51 14.77
C LEU A 229 -18.75 -10.69 13.98
N ALA A 230 -17.45 -10.72 13.74
CA ALA A 230 -16.76 -11.83 13.09
C ALA A 230 -17.02 -13.13 13.87
N GLY A 231 -17.50 -14.15 13.15
CA GLY A 231 -17.92 -15.42 13.73
C GLY A 231 -19.38 -15.48 14.21
N ARG A 232 -20.18 -14.39 14.08
CA ARG A 232 -21.63 -14.43 14.31
C ARG A 232 -22.42 -14.23 13.02
N ASN A 233 -23.45 -15.06 12.85
CA ASN A 233 -24.31 -15.03 11.67
C ASN A 233 -25.48 -14.02 11.79
N ALA A 234 -25.63 -13.35 12.93
CA ALA A 234 -26.71 -12.39 13.17
C ALA A 234 -26.18 -11.09 13.78
N PRO A 235 -26.72 -9.93 13.37
CA PRO A 235 -26.33 -8.63 13.91
C PRO A 235 -26.84 -8.43 15.35
N VAL A 236 -26.08 -7.68 16.12
CA VAL A 236 -26.42 -7.24 17.47
C VAL A 236 -27.05 -5.86 17.39
N LYS A 237 -28.34 -5.74 17.74
CA LYS A 237 -29.04 -4.44 17.78
C LYS A 237 -28.55 -3.59 18.95
N LEU A 238 -28.07 -2.40 18.65
CA LEU A 238 -27.58 -1.40 19.61
C LEU A 238 -28.57 -0.25 19.75
N SER A 239 -28.57 0.41 20.91
CA SER A 239 -29.22 1.71 21.04
C SER A 239 -28.38 2.80 20.36
N PRO A 240 -28.96 3.98 20.02
CA PRO A 240 -28.20 5.06 19.41
C PRO A 240 -26.95 5.47 20.20
N GLN A 241 -27.05 5.50 21.54
CA GLN A 241 -25.90 5.78 22.41
C GLN A 241 -24.83 4.68 22.35
N GLN A 242 -25.23 3.41 22.23
CA GLN A 242 -24.30 2.28 22.14
C GLN A 242 -23.60 2.25 20.77
N ALA A 243 -24.34 2.53 19.69
CA ALA A 243 -23.78 2.58 18.34
C ALA A 243 -22.75 3.71 18.22
N GLU A 244 -23.06 4.90 18.71
CA GLU A 244 -22.15 6.05 18.68
C GLU A 244 -20.92 5.83 19.56
N ALA A 245 -21.09 5.27 20.76
CA ALA A 245 -19.96 4.91 21.61
C ALA A 245 -19.07 3.83 20.96
N LEU A 246 -19.68 2.80 20.33
CA LEU A 246 -18.94 1.77 19.61
C LEU A 246 -18.17 2.36 18.43
N GLN A 247 -18.77 3.30 17.70
CA GLN A 247 -18.11 3.96 16.59
C GLN A 247 -16.87 4.72 17.03
N VAL A 248 -16.93 5.46 18.14
CA VAL A 248 -15.76 6.16 18.69
C VAL A 248 -14.64 5.18 19.05
N LEU A 249 -14.98 3.98 19.54
CA LEU A 249 -13.98 2.95 19.82
C LEU A 249 -13.42 2.30 18.55
N ILE A 250 -14.24 2.09 17.51
CA ILE A 250 -13.77 1.62 16.20
C ILE A 250 -12.80 2.64 15.60
N ASP A 251 -13.13 3.93 15.67
CA ASP A 251 -12.30 5.02 15.15
C ASP A 251 -10.99 5.17 15.96
N ALA A 252 -10.97 4.69 17.21
CA ALA A 252 -9.79 4.68 18.07
C ALA A 252 -8.81 3.55 17.77
N GLN A 253 -9.21 2.53 17.01
CA GLN A 253 -8.35 1.45 16.54
C GLN A 253 -7.48 0.78 17.62
N GLY A 254 -8.07 0.47 18.78
CA GLY A 254 -7.38 -0.21 19.88
C GLY A 254 -6.73 0.73 20.91
N GLU A 255 -6.68 2.02 20.64
CA GLU A 255 -6.23 3.01 21.61
C GLU A 255 -7.30 3.26 22.70
N PRO A 256 -6.92 3.30 23.99
CA PRO A 256 -7.85 3.56 25.09
C PRO A 256 -8.46 4.96 24.99
N ARG A 257 -9.78 5.03 25.16
CA ARG A 257 -10.55 6.27 25.24
C ARG A 257 -11.15 6.44 26.62
N SER A 258 -10.86 7.59 27.23
CA SER A 258 -11.51 8.03 28.46
C SER A 258 -12.98 8.37 28.25
N GLY A 259 -13.76 8.45 29.33
CA GLY A 259 -15.18 8.83 29.26
C GLY A 259 -15.42 10.20 28.63
N ALA A 260 -14.52 11.16 28.85
CA ALA A 260 -14.59 12.47 28.21
C ALA A 260 -14.40 12.36 26.68
N GLN A 261 -13.34 11.67 26.25
CA GLN A 261 -13.03 11.49 24.82
C GLN A 261 -14.13 10.74 24.07
N VAL A 262 -14.71 9.70 24.68
CA VAL A 262 -15.86 8.99 24.08
C VAL A 262 -17.05 9.92 23.95
N ARG A 263 -17.42 10.65 25.01
CA ARG A 263 -18.55 11.59 25.00
C ARG A 263 -18.39 12.68 23.94
N ASP A 264 -17.19 13.24 23.83
CA ASP A 264 -16.90 14.34 22.91
C ASP A 264 -16.91 13.88 21.44
N GLY A 265 -16.51 12.63 21.19
CA GLY A 265 -16.61 11.99 19.88
C GLY A 265 -18.03 11.61 19.46
N MET A 266 -19.00 11.52 20.40
CA MET A 266 -20.39 11.20 20.08
C MET A 266 -21.17 12.41 19.57
N SER A 267 -22.12 12.14 18.66
CA SER A 267 -23.08 13.15 18.20
C SER A 267 -23.93 13.71 19.36
N VAL A 268 -24.32 14.98 19.27
CA VAL A 268 -25.06 15.70 20.33
C VAL A 268 -26.36 14.96 20.72
N ARG A 269 -27.01 14.29 19.75
CA ARG A 269 -28.27 13.57 19.96
C ARG A 269 -28.12 12.28 20.78
N ALA A 270 -26.96 11.65 20.72
CA ALA A 270 -26.66 10.41 21.42
C ALA A 270 -25.72 10.60 22.62
N ARG A 271 -25.24 11.83 22.84
CA ARG A 271 -24.26 12.16 23.86
C ARG A 271 -24.82 11.97 25.28
N PRO A 272 -24.14 11.21 26.16
CA PRO A 272 -24.52 11.11 27.56
C PRO A 272 -24.39 12.45 28.32
N LYS A 273 -25.11 12.56 29.44
CA LYS A 273 -25.17 13.78 30.26
C LYS A 273 -23.82 14.27 30.81
N ASP A 274 -22.90 13.34 31.08
CA ASP A 274 -21.56 13.60 31.61
C ASP A 274 -20.62 12.45 31.21
N ALA A 275 -19.31 12.63 31.44
CA ALA A 275 -18.30 11.62 31.13
C ALA A 275 -18.44 10.35 31.99
N VAL A 276 -19.03 10.46 33.18
CA VAL A 276 -19.26 9.32 34.08
C VAL A 276 -20.36 8.41 33.53
N ALA A 277 -21.40 8.99 32.93
CA ALA A 277 -22.52 8.29 32.31
C ALA A 277 -22.09 7.42 31.11
N VAL A 278 -20.96 7.74 30.45
CA VAL A 278 -20.37 6.91 29.39
C VAL A 278 -20.05 5.50 29.89
N GLY A 279 -19.57 5.36 31.13
CA GLY A 279 -19.24 4.04 31.69
C GLY A 279 -20.45 3.09 31.71
N SER A 280 -21.65 3.62 31.97
CA SER A 280 -22.89 2.85 31.90
C SER A 280 -23.27 2.47 30.46
N VAL A 281 -22.98 3.33 29.47
CA VAL A 281 -23.19 3.02 28.04
C VAL A 281 -22.25 1.89 27.61
N ILE A 282 -20.94 2.01 27.92
CA ILE A 282 -19.93 1.00 27.60
C ILE A 282 -20.21 -0.34 28.30
N SER A 283 -20.64 -0.32 29.56
CA SER A 283 -21.03 -1.53 30.29
C SER A 283 -22.19 -2.28 29.61
N ARG A 284 -23.19 -1.58 29.09
CA ARG A 284 -24.28 -2.19 28.32
C ARG A 284 -23.82 -2.66 26.94
N LEU A 285 -22.95 -1.89 26.27
CA LEU A 285 -22.34 -2.28 25.00
C LEU A 285 -21.56 -3.59 25.13
N ARG A 286 -20.72 -3.71 26.16
CA ARG A 286 -19.95 -4.93 26.51
C ARG A 286 -20.82 -6.16 26.72
N ARG A 287 -21.99 -6.01 27.33
CA ARG A 287 -22.95 -7.12 27.50
C ARG A 287 -23.51 -7.62 26.17
N LYS A 288 -23.64 -6.75 25.18
CA LYS A 288 -24.20 -7.08 23.86
C LYS A 288 -23.14 -7.61 22.89
N VAL A 289 -21.98 -6.95 22.85
CA VAL A 289 -20.91 -7.19 21.86
C VAL A 289 -19.88 -8.21 22.34
N GLY A 290 -19.72 -8.36 23.66
CA GLY A 290 -18.71 -9.24 24.26
C GLY A 290 -17.79 -8.46 25.20
N ARG A 291 -17.46 -9.05 26.35
CA ARG A 291 -16.54 -8.43 27.34
C ARG A 291 -15.08 -8.54 26.92
N ASP A 292 -14.80 -9.55 26.11
CA ASP A 292 -13.56 -9.92 25.42
C ASP A 292 -13.26 -9.02 24.22
N ARG A 293 -14.26 -8.27 23.71
CA ARG A 293 -14.14 -7.38 22.55
C ARG A 293 -13.91 -5.92 22.92
N VAL A 294 -14.36 -5.49 24.09
CA VAL A 294 -14.11 -4.13 24.62
C VAL A 294 -13.43 -4.28 25.97
N ALA A 295 -12.14 -4.00 26.00
CA ALA A 295 -11.33 -4.04 27.20
C ALA A 295 -11.53 -2.78 28.06
N THR A 296 -11.10 -2.89 29.31
CA THR A 296 -11.20 -1.85 30.33
C THR A 296 -9.86 -1.70 31.02
N GLY A 297 -9.41 -0.47 31.24
CA GLY A 297 -8.20 -0.16 31.98
C GLY A 297 -8.26 1.21 32.63
N SER A 298 -7.21 1.59 33.36
CA SER A 298 -7.11 2.90 34.01
C SER A 298 -7.18 4.07 33.03
N ALA A 299 -6.73 3.86 31.78
CA ALA A 299 -6.79 4.85 30.71
C ALA A 299 -8.16 4.93 29.99
N GLY A 300 -9.10 4.02 30.29
CA GLY A 300 -10.44 4.00 29.70
C GLY A 300 -10.77 2.69 28.98
N TRP A 301 -11.39 2.78 27.81
CA TRP A 301 -11.91 1.65 27.04
C TRP A 301 -11.35 1.61 25.63
N TRP A 302 -11.06 0.42 25.14
CA TRP A 302 -10.63 0.18 23.76
C TRP A 302 -11.27 -1.11 23.25
N LEU A 303 -11.37 -1.24 21.93
CA LEU A 303 -11.69 -2.53 21.35
C LEU A 303 -10.43 -3.42 21.40
N THR A 304 -10.63 -4.74 21.45
CA THR A 304 -9.55 -5.73 21.38
C THR A 304 -9.74 -6.66 20.19
N ASP A 305 -8.65 -6.94 19.46
CA ASP A 305 -8.62 -7.93 18.38
C ASP A 305 -8.41 -9.34 18.95
N PRO A 306 -9.40 -10.24 18.87
CA PRO A 306 -9.24 -11.61 19.37
C PRO A 306 -8.37 -12.50 18.48
N THR A 307 -8.02 -12.05 17.27
CA THR A 307 -6.97 -12.70 16.45
C THR A 307 -5.56 -12.26 16.85
N GLU A 308 -5.44 -11.12 17.53
CA GLU A 308 -4.21 -10.58 18.08
C GLU A 308 -4.17 -10.83 19.58
N ALA A 309 -4.20 -12.10 20.00
CA ALA A 309 -3.88 -12.43 21.38
C ALA A 309 -2.39 -12.14 21.61
N PRO A 310 -1.99 -11.23 22.52
CA PRO A 310 -0.61 -11.19 22.95
C PRO A 310 -0.32 -12.50 23.68
N ALA A 311 0.83 -13.11 23.39
CA ALA A 311 1.38 -14.14 24.26
C ALA A 311 1.37 -13.60 25.70
N PRO A 312 0.97 -14.41 26.70
CA PRO A 312 0.92 -13.94 28.08
C PRO A 312 2.28 -13.38 28.50
N PRO A 313 2.34 -12.23 29.19
CA PRO A 313 3.60 -11.66 29.63
C PRO A 313 4.20 -12.59 30.68
N GLY A 314 5.26 -13.32 30.32
CA GLY A 314 5.89 -14.26 31.25
C GLY A 314 6.95 -15.22 30.70
N CYS A 315 7.13 -15.37 29.40
CA CYS A 315 8.20 -16.24 28.86
C CYS A 315 9.24 -15.41 28.10
N SER A 316 10.28 -14.98 28.80
CA SER A 316 11.52 -14.54 28.15
C SER A 316 12.15 -15.73 27.44
N PHE A 317 12.12 -15.75 26.11
CA PHE A 317 13.10 -16.54 25.39
C PHE A 317 14.39 -15.73 25.36
N ALA A 318 15.26 -16.01 26.33
CA ALA A 318 16.67 -15.68 26.21
C ALA A 318 17.20 -16.37 24.96
N ALA A 319 17.83 -15.60 24.09
CA ALA A 319 18.65 -16.13 23.02
C ALA A 319 19.76 -16.97 23.65
N VAL A 320 19.65 -18.29 23.53
CA VAL A 320 20.75 -19.21 23.76
C VAL A 320 20.91 -20.00 22.48
N GLY A 321 22.11 -19.90 21.94
CA GLY A 321 22.51 -20.59 20.74
C GLY A 321 22.62 -22.09 20.92
N ASP A 322 23.05 -22.68 19.82
CA ASP A 322 23.42 -24.06 19.59
C ASP A 322 22.34 -25.08 19.23
N TRP A 323 22.76 -25.83 18.22
CA TRP A 323 22.15 -26.88 17.44
C TRP A 323 21.62 -28.03 18.29
N ILE A 324 20.61 -28.75 17.78
CA ILE A 324 20.65 -30.21 17.53
C ILE A 324 19.35 -30.64 16.81
N ARG A 325 19.52 -31.39 15.70
CA ARG A 325 18.52 -32.27 15.09
C ARG A 325 18.22 -33.43 16.05
N ILE A 326 16.96 -33.75 16.34
CA ILE A 326 16.52 -35.15 16.49
C ILE A 326 15.08 -35.30 15.97
N ASP A 327 14.89 -36.38 15.21
CA ASP A 327 13.66 -36.88 14.61
C ASP A 327 12.46 -37.04 15.56
N GLY A 328 11.27 -37.01 14.96
CA GLY A 328 10.30 -38.08 15.21
C GLY A 328 9.16 -37.79 16.19
N ARG A 329 7.96 -37.77 15.60
CA ARG A 329 6.66 -38.20 16.15
C ARG A 329 5.84 -37.17 16.94
N ALA A 330 4.65 -36.92 16.39
CA ALA A 330 3.52 -36.29 17.02
C ALA A 330 2.95 -37.17 18.14
N GLU A 331 2.44 -36.55 19.20
CA GLU A 331 1.25 -37.06 19.88
C GLU A 331 0.50 -35.93 20.60
N SER A 332 -0.80 -35.89 20.30
CA SER A 332 -1.82 -35.06 20.92
C SER A 332 -2.32 -35.76 22.17
N THR A 333 -2.33 -35.09 23.32
CA THR A 333 -3.25 -35.49 24.40
C THR A 333 -3.81 -34.26 25.12
N CYS A 334 -5.14 -34.19 25.02
CA CYS A 334 -6.04 -33.41 25.84
C CYS A 334 -5.94 -33.89 27.30
N GLY A 335 -5.83 -32.97 28.27
CA GLY A 335 -5.79 -33.29 29.69
C GLY A 335 -6.26 -32.13 30.54
N ALA A 336 -7.53 -32.20 30.96
CA ALA A 336 -8.17 -31.28 31.88
C ALA A 336 -7.45 -31.24 33.24
N VAL A 337 -7.33 -30.05 33.84
CA VAL A 337 -6.98 -29.91 35.25
C VAL A 337 -8.10 -29.18 35.98
N GLN A 338 -8.81 -29.98 36.79
CA GLN A 338 -9.71 -29.52 37.84
C GLN A 338 -8.93 -28.85 38.96
N SER A 339 -9.60 -27.87 39.55
CA SER A 339 -9.37 -27.25 40.86
C SER A 339 -8.89 -28.20 41.96
N ALA A 340 -7.98 -27.73 42.82
CA ALA A 340 -8.18 -27.71 44.27
C ALA A 340 -7.14 -26.85 45.01
N SER A 341 -7.66 -26.07 45.93
CA SER A 341 -7.03 -25.25 46.95
C SER A 341 -6.11 -26.04 47.90
N ARG A 342 -4.99 -25.43 48.30
CA ARG A 342 -4.72 -24.94 49.65
C ARG A 342 -3.40 -24.18 49.69
#